data_AF-A0A7Y5E4F5-F1
#
_entry.id   AF-A0A7Y5E4F5-F1
#
_cell.length_a   1.000
_cell.length_b   1.000
_cell.length_c   1.000
_cell.angle_alpha   90.00
_cell.angle_beta   90.00
_cell.angle_gamma   90.00
#
_symmetry.space_group_name_H-M   'P 1'
#
loop_
_entity.id
_entity.type
_entity.pdbx_description
1 polymer ?
#
loop_
_entity_poly.entity_id
_entity_poly.type
_entity_poly.pdbx_seq_one_letter_code
_entity_poly.pdbx_strand_id
1 'polypeptide(L)'
;MASRVMVLRGYGFNCEEETAAAYRAAGAEPVIVFASDWFAGKATLREFDMLHVPGGFSFGDDLGSGQVFANRLKQGKFPSGERVWTEVERFLADAGTIVGVCNGFQVLVRAGLLPNLGGSFAQEASLAANLSGHFEDRWVRCAPSGLGQERFGTAPFDLPVRHGEGRLVFGSPAIRAEVHARGPLGLRYVDA
;
A
#
# COMPACT_ATOMS: atom_id res chain seq x y z
N MET A 1 21.70 -7.11 11.02
CA MET A 1 20.49 -7.69 11.64
C MET A 1 19.43 -7.82 10.55
N ALA A 2 18.58 -8.84 10.62
CA ALA A 2 17.48 -8.99 9.66
C ALA A 2 16.45 -7.86 9.86
N SER A 3 15.88 -7.35 8.76
CA SER A 3 14.87 -6.29 8.85
C SER A 3 13.58 -6.81 9.47
N ARG A 4 13.04 -6.09 10.45
CA ARG A 4 11.76 -6.40 11.08
C ARG A 4 10.62 -5.75 10.32
N VAL A 5 9.59 -6.53 10.00
CA VAL A 5 8.45 -6.07 9.18
C VAL A 5 7.16 -6.23 9.94
N MET A 6 6.43 -5.14 10.17
CA MET A 6 5.06 -5.19 10.67
C MET A 6 4.12 -5.52 9.51
N VAL A 7 3.59 -6.73 9.45
CA VAL A 7 2.57 -7.11 8.47
C VAL A 7 1.22 -6.94 9.14
N LEU A 8 0.38 -6.03 8.64
CA LEU A 8 -0.93 -5.83 9.23
C LEU A 8 -1.86 -7.00 8.92
N ARG A 9 -2.74 -7.34 9.86
CA ARG A 9 -3.98 -8.08 9.63
C ARG A 9 -5.15 -7.33 10.26
N GLY A 10 -6.37 -7.70 9.93
CA GLY A 10 -7.55 -7.06 10.50
C GLY A 10 -8.81 -7.38 9.74
N TYR A 11 -9.89 -6.66 10.04
CA TYR A 11 -11.19 -6.86 9.39
C TYR A 11 -11.09 -6.69 7.87
N GLY A 12 -11.20 -7.80 7.14
CA GLY A 12 -11.25 -7.85 5.68
C GLY A 12 -9.90 -7.97 4.96
N PHE A 13 -8.77 -7.75 5.63
CA PHE A 13 -7.48 -8.18 5.08
C PHE A 13 -7.45 -9.72 5.01
N ASN A 14 -6.84 -10.27 3.97
CA ASN A 14 -6.81 -11.71 3.74
C ASN A 14 -5.53 -12.21 3.07
N CYS A 15 -4.48 -11.39 3.04
CA CYS A 15 -3.21 -11.68 2.38
C CYS A 15 -2.00 -11.60 3.32
N GLU A 16 -2.21 -11.56 4.64
CA GLU A 16 -1.16 -11.36 5.64
C GLU A 16 -0.18 -12.54 5.74
N GLU A 17 -0.66 -13.77 5.56
CA GLU A 17 0.13 -14.99 5.78
C GLU A 17 1.13 -15.22 4.65
N GLU A 18 0.69 -15.11 3.39
CA GLU A 18 1.57 -15.23 2.22
C GLU A 18 2.53 -14.04 2.13
N THR A 19 2.10 -12.85 2.56
CA THR A 19 2.98 -11.67 2.66
C THR A 19 4.09 -11.94 3.67
N ALA A 20 3.76 -12.45 4.86
CA ALA A 20 4.75 -12.83 5.86
C ALA A 20 5.66 -13.96 5.36
N ALA A 21 5.12 -14.97 4.67
CA ALA A 21 5.92 -16.03 4.07
C ALA A 21 6.93 -15.48 3.05
N ALA A 22 6.53 -14.53 2.20
CA ALA A 22 7.41 -13.89 1.24
C ALA A 22 8.55 -13.10 1.90
N TYR A 23 8.26 -12.35 2.97
CA TYR A 23 9.31 -11.66 3.73
C TYR A 23 10.29 -12.62 4.41
N ARG A 24 9.82 -13.73 5.00
CA ARG A 24 10.69 -14.76 5.56
C ARG A 24 11.61 -15.36 4.50
N ALA A 25 11.06 -15.66 3.31
CA ALA A 25 11.83 -16.19 2.19
C ALA A 25 12.91 -15.18 1.70
N ALA A 26 12.66 -13.88 1.86
CA ALA A 26 13.61 -12.81 1.56
C ALA A 26 14.62 -12.53 2.70
N GLY A 27 14.57 -13.28 3.81
CA GLY A 27 15.50 -13.12 4.94
C GLY A 27 15.11 -12.02 5.95
N ALA A 28 13.87 -11.53 5.90
CA ALA A 28 13.33 -10.59 6.88
C ALA A 28 12.57 -11.32 8.02
N GLU A 29 12.26 -10.58 9.08
CA GLU A 29 11.53 -11.06 10.26
C GLU A 29 10.13 -10.40 10.33
N PRO A 30 9.11 -10.97 9.67
CA PRO A 30 7.77 -10.41 9.70
C PRO A 30 7.03 -10.80 10.99
N VAL A 31 6.38 -9.81 11.58
CA VAL A 31 5.43 -9.96 12.69
C VAL A 31 4.05 -9.57 12.19
N ILE A 32 3.12 -10.52 12.22
CA ILE A 32 1.73 -10.25 11.87
C ILE A 32 1.06 -9.56 13.07
N VAL A 33 0.59 -8.32 12.87
CA VAL A 33 -0.05 -7.52 13.92
C VAL A 33 -1.48 -7.19 13.52
N PHE A 34 -2.42 -7.49 14.42
CA PHE A 34 -3.79 -7.08 14.23
C PHE A 34 -3.90 -5.55 14.37
N ALA A 35 -4.47 -4.87 13.38
CA ALA A 35 -4.47 -3.41 13.33
C ALA A 35 -5.16 -2.76 14.55
N SER A 36 -6.15 -3.42 15.16
CA SER A 36 -6.74 -2.96 16.42
C SER A 36 -5.78 -3.04 17.61
N ASP A 37 -4.86 -4.00 17.64
CA ASP A 37 -3.83 -4.05 18.70
C ASP A 37 -2.82 -2.91 18.53
N TRP A 38 -2.44 -2.60 17.29
CA TRP A 38 -1.68 -1.38 17.01
C TRP A 38 -2.43 -0.13 17.47
N PHE A 39 -3.67 0.07 17.04
CA PHE A 39 -4.48 1.23 17.46
C PHE A 39 -4.79 1.27 18.96
N ALA A 40 -4.73 0.13 19.65
CA ALA A 40 -4.83 0.05 21.10
C ALA A 40 -3.50 0.30 21.83
N GLY A 41 -2.42 0.62 21.10
CA GLY A 41 -1.09 0.88 21.67
C GLY A 41 -0.35 -0.37 22.15
N LYS A 42 -0.77 -1.57 21.74
CA LYS A 42 -0.09 -2.83 22.08
C LYS A 42 1.06 -3.19 21.13
N ALA A 43 1.23 -2.41 20.06
CA ALA A 43 2.33 -2.49 19.12
C ALA A 43 2.70 -1.06 18.69
N THR A 44 3.95 -0.86 18.26
CA THR A 44 4.46 0.44 17.79
C THR A 44 5.31 0.24 16.55
N LEU A 45 5.27 1.20 15.62
CA LEU A 45 6.12 1.18 14.43
C LEU A 45 7.61 1.31 14.76
N ARG A 46 7.96 1.81 15.96
CA ARG A 46 9.36 1.97 16.41
C ARG A 46 10.13 0.64 16.51
N GLU A 47 9.43 -0.49 16.58
CA GLU A 47 10.04 -1.82 16.65
C GLU A 47 10.31 -2.46 15.27
N PHE A 48 10.02 -1.73 14.19
CA PHE A 48 10.05 -2.25 12.83
C PHE A 48 10.81 -1.32 11.90
N ASP A 49 11.37 -1.88 10.83
CA ASP A 49 11.98 -1.13 9.74
C ASP A 49 10.97 -0.91 8.60
N MET A 50 9.95 -1.76 8.52
CA MET A 50 8.93 -1.72 7.47
C MET A 50 7.52 -1.94 8.03
N LEU A 51 6.55 -1.25 7.43
CA LEU A 51 5.12 -1.49 7.59
C LEU A 51 4.57 -2.04 6.27
N HIS A 52 3.92 -3.19 6.30
CA HIS A 52 3.21 -3.75 5.15
C HIS A 52 1.70 -3.76 5.39
N VAL A 53 0.96 -3.05 4.55
CA VAL A 53 -0.51 -3.13 4.47
C VAL A 53 -0.87 -4.15 3.38
N PRO A 54 -1.43 -5.33 3.74
CA PRO A 54 -1.61 -6.41 2.76
C PRO A 54 -2.83 -6.18 1.86
N GLY A 55 -3.03 -7.13 0.95
CA GLY A 55 -4.26 -7.25 0.14
C GLY A 55 -5.50 -7.68 0.94
N GLY A 56 -6.64 -7.64 0.26
CA GLY A 56 -7.94 -8.04 0.79
C GLY A 56 -9.04 -7.04 0.47
N PHE A 57 -10.01 -6.92 1.39
CA PHE A 57 -11.19 -6.07 1.31
C PHE A 57 -11.39 -5.39 2.67
N SER A 58 -10.44 -4.54 3.09
CA SER A 58 -10.50 -3.99 4.46
C SER A 58 -11.84 -3.29 4.72
N PHE A 59 -12.51 -3.69 5.81
CA PHE A 59 -13.88 -3.28 6.12
C PHE A 59 -14.91 -3.53 5.00
N GLY A 60 -14.74 -4.63 4.26
CA GLY A 60 -15.66 -5.05 3.19
C GLY A 60 -15.62 -4.17 1.94
N ASP A 61 -14.75 -3.15 1.90
CA ASP A 61 -14.76 -2.09 0.88
C ASP A 61 -16.11 -1.33 0.80
N ASP A 62 -16.94 -1.37 1.85
CA ASP A 62 -18.31 -0.84 1.86
C ASP A 62 -18.40 0.68 1.55
N LEU A 63 -17.36 1.44 1.89
CA LEU A 63 -17.24 2.88 1.59
C LEU A 63 -16.22 3.18 0.47
N GLY A 64 -15.90 2.18 -0.33
CA GLY A 64 -14.85 2.18 -1.34
C GLY A 64 -13.56 1.54 -0.84
N SER A 65 -12.81 0.90 -1.74
CA SER A 65 -11.74 -0.01 -1.32
C SER A 65 -10.61 0.69 -0.57
N GLY A 66 -10.32 0.23 0.65
CA GLY A 66 -9.31 0.82 1.53
C GLY A 66 -9.68 2.15 2.19
N GLN A 67 -10.86 2.72 1.94
CA GLN A 67 -11.25 4.05 2.44
C GLN A 67 -11.34 4.10 3.97
N VAL A 68 -11.99 3.11 4.58
CA VAL A 68 -12.18 3.08 6.03
C VAL A 68 -10.83 2.97 6.73
N PHE A 69 -9.95 2.09 6.26
CA PHE A 69 -8.64 1.91 6.87
C PHE A 69 -7.76 3.16 6.70
N ALA A 70 -7.76 3.80 5.52
CA ALA A 70 -7.08 5.08 5.31
C ALA A 70 -7.55 6.17 6.31
N ASN A 71 -8.87 6.26 6.53
CA ASN A 71 -9.43 7.19 7.53
C ASN A 71 -8.97 6.85 8.95
N ARG A 72 -8.91 5.55 9.30
CA ARG A 72 -8.39 5.12 10.60
C ARG A 72 -6.91 5.50 10.80
N LEU A 73 -6.08 5.45 9.76
CA LEU A 73 -4.70 5.95 9.84
C LEU A 73 -4.66 7.45 10.08
N LYS A 74 -5.43 8.24 9.31
CA LYS A 74 -5.38 9.71 9.38
C LYS A 74 -5.99 10.27 10.67
N GLN A 75 -7.09 9.68 11.12
CA GLN A 75 -7.94 10.21 12.19
C GLN A 75 -7.87 9.40 13.49
N GLY A 76 -7.31 8.18 13.45
CA GLY A 76 -7.17 7.33 14.62
C GLY A 76 -6.28 7.96 15.68
N LYS A 77 -6.56 7.62 16.93
CA LYS A 77 -5.75 7.98 18.09
C LYS A 77 -5.45 6.74 18.91
N PHE A 78 -4.25 6.69 19.46
CA PHE A 78 -3.91 5.72 20.49
C PHE A 78 -4.61 6.07 21.81
N PRO A 79 -4.64 5.16 22.80
CA PRO A 79 -5.16 5.47 24.13
C PRO A 79 -4.44 6.64 24.82
N SER A 80 -3.18 6.91 24.46
CA SER A 80 -2.41 8.07 24.91
C SER A 80 -2.95 9.41 24.39
N GLY A 81 -3.83 9.40 23.39
CA GLY A 81 -4.33 10.59 22.70
C GLY A 81 -3.48 11.03 21.51
N GLU A 82 -2.27 10.48 21.33
CA GLU A 82 -1.44 10.71 20.13
C GLU A 82 -2.16 10.17 18.88
N ARG A 83 -2.10 10.93 17.78
CA ARG A 83 -2.66 10.47 16.50
C ARG A 83 -1.81 9.34 15.94
N VAL A 84 -2.47 8.30 15.43
CA VAL A 84 -1.80 7.22 14.68
C VAL A 84 -0.96 7.80 13.54
N TRP A 85 -1.51 8.79 12.84
CA TRP A 85 -0.82 9.51 11.77
C TRP A 85 0.52 10.10 12.19
N THR A 86 0.64 10.62 13.41
CA THR A 86 1.90 11.19 13.92
C THR A 86 2.98 10.12 14.06
N GLU A 87 2.62 8.88 14.40
CA GLU A 87 3.57 7.77 14.38
C GLU A 87 3.97 7.39 12.95
N VAL A 88 3.03 7.41 11.99
CA VAL A 88 3.33 7.15 10.57
C VAL A 88 4.28 8.20 9.98
N GLU A 89 4.06 9.48 10.27
CA GLU A 89 4.94 10.58 9.84
C GLU A 89 6.34 10.42 10.41
N ARG A 90 6.45 10.12 11.72
CA ARG A 90 7.73 9.84 12.38
C ARG A 90 8.42 8.62 11.78
N PHE A 91 7.69 7.54 11.54
CA PHE A 91 8.23 6.33 10.94
C PHE A 91 8.86 6.60 9.57
N LEU A 92 8.20 7.38 8.71
CA LEU A 92 8.75 7.79 7.41
C LEU A 92 9.95 8.74 7.55
N ALA A 93 9.91 9.66 8.52
CA ALA A 93 11.03 10.58 8.80
C ALA A 93 12.28 9.82 9.29
N ASP A 94 12.09 8.72 10.01
CA ASP A 94 13.15 7.84 10.52
C ASP A 94 13.56 6.77 9.48
N ALA A 95 13.34 7.03 8.19
CA ALA A 95 13.65 6.14 7.06
C ALA A 95 12.91 4.78 7.05
N GLY A 96 11.82 4.67 7.80
CA GLY A 96 10.91 3.53 7.75
C GLY A 96 10.22 3.42 6.38
N THR A 97 10.02 2.18 5.91
CA THR A 97 9.43 1.92 4.59
C THR A 97 8.00 1.40 4.72
N ILE A 98 7.06 1.98 3.98
CA ILE A 98 5.67 1.51 3.92
C ILE A 98 5.41 0.86 2.56
N VAL A 99 4.91 -0.37 2.58
CA VAL A 99 4.51 -1.13 1.39
C VAL A 99 3.01 -1.42 1.46
N GLY A 100 2.32 -1.26 0.34
CA GLY A 100 0.90 -1.56 0.21
C GLY A 100 0.64 -2.35 -1.06
N VAL A 101 0.03 -3.52 -0.94
CA VAL A 101 -0.30 -4.41 -2.08
C VAL A 101 -1.82 -4.53 -2.22
N CYS A 102 -2.34 -4.39 -3.44
CA CYS A 102 -3.78 -4.42 -3.74
C CYS A 102 -4.59 -3.48 -2.83
N ASN A 103 -5.29 -4.01 -1.82
CA ASN A 103 -6.02 -3.20 -0.84
C ASN A 103 -5.11 -2.26 -0.05
N GLY A 104 -3.90 -2.71 0.29
CA GLY A 104 -2.89 -1.86 0.88
C GLY A 104 -2.51 -0.68 -0.01
N PHE A 105 -2.33 -0.87 -1.32
CA PHE A 105 -2.03 0.24 -2.23
C PHE A 105 -3.17 1.27 -2.25
N GLN A 106 -4.42 0.80 -2.28
CA GLN A 106 -5.60 1.67 -2.21
C GLN A 106 -5.63 2.46 -0.89
N VAL A 107 -5.30 1.82 0.24
CA VAL A 107 -5.14 2.50 1.54
C VAL A 107 -4.09 3.59 1.47
N LEU A 108 -2.89 3.30 0.93
CA LEU A 108 -1.80 4.29 0.85
C LEU A 108 -2.18 5.50 0.00
N VAL A 109 -2.81 5.25 -1.16
CA VAL A 109 -3.26 6.32 -2.06
C VAL A 109 -4.35 7.17 -1.40
N ARG A 110 -5.37 6.56 -0.80
CA ARG A 110 -6.46 7.28 -0.11
C ARG A 110 -5.98 8.00 1.16
N ALA A 111 -4.95 7.47 1.82
CA ALA A 111 -4.32 8.15 2.95
C ALA A 111 -3.55 9.41 2.52
N GLY A 112 -3.21 9.53 1.23
CA GLY A 112 -2.34 10.57 0.69
C GLY A 112 -0.85 10.25 0.83
N LEU A 113 -0.49 9.00 1.16
CA LEU A 113 0.91 8.55 1.18
C LEU A 113 1.48 8.42 -0.23
N LEU A 114 0.63 8.21 -1.23
CA LEU A 114 1.01 8.10 -2.65
C LEU A 114 0.04 8.90 -3.54
N PRO A 115 0.53 9.61 -4.57
CA PRO A 115 1.94 9.83 -4.91
C PRO A 115 2.66 10.83 -3.99
N ASN A 116 1.93 11.65 -3.22
CA ASN A 116 2.45 12.62 -2.26
C ASN A 116 3.52 13.55 -2.84
N LEU A 117 3.25 14.12 -4.02
CA LEU A 117 4.21 14.89 -4.81
C LEU A 117 4.76 16.10 -4.06
N GLY A 118 3.92 16.76 -3.26
CA GLY A 118 4.26 17.93 -2.46
C GLY A 118 4.55 17.66 -0.98
N GLY A 119 4.58 16.39 -0.54
CA GLY A 119 4.85 16.04 0.87
C GLY A 119 3.75 16.43 1.87
N SER A 120 2.58 16.88 1.41
CA SER A 120 1.47 17.35 2.26
C SER A 120 0.57 16.24 2.77
N PHE A 121 0.74 15.03 2.26
CA PHE A 121 -0.16 13.89 2.47
C PHE A 121 -1.63 14.17 2.11
N ALA A 122 -1.85 15.12 1.20
CA ALA A 122 -3.14 15.30 0.55
C ALA A 122 -3.40 14.12 -0.40
N GLN A 123 -4.66 13.74 -0.54
CA GLN A 123 -5.03 12.71 -1.50
C GLN A 123 -4.98 13.32 -2.92
N GLU A 124 -3.95 12.92 -3.68
CA GLU A 124 -3.70 13.41 -5.05
C GLU A 124 -4.20 12.44 -6.14
N ALA A 125 -4.45 11.19 -5.76
CA ALA A 125 -4.94 10.13 -6.65
C ALA A 125 -5.95 9.24 -5.92
N SER A 126 -6.61 8.37 -6.67
CA SER A 126 -7.42 7.28 -6.13
C SER A 126 -7.41 6.08 -7.08
N LEU A 127 -7.98 4.98 -6.62
CA LEU A 127 -8.30 3.83 -7.45
C LEU A 127 -9.81 3.81 -7.63
N ALA A 128 -10.25 3.70 -8.88
CA ALA A 128 -11.65 3.61 -9.27
C ALA A 128 -11.99 2.19 -9.72
N ALA A 129 -13.28 1.92 -9.86
CA ALA A 129 -13.78 0.71 -10.49
C ALA A 129 -13.10 0.46 -11.85
N ASN A 130 -12.84 -0.82 -12.11
CA ASN A 130 -12.33 -1.29 -13.39
C ASN A 130 -13.28 -0.85 -14.53
N LEU A 131 -12.73 -0.57 -15.72
CA LEU A 131 -13.56 -0.22 -16.88
C LEU A 131 -14.44 -1.38 -17.35
N SER A 132 -14.05 -2.63 -17.06
CA SER A 132 -14.88 -3.81 -17.34
C SER A 132 -16.15 -3.85 -16.50
N GLY A 133 -16.23 -3.08 -15.40
CA GLY A 133 -17.34 -3.15 -14.45
C GLY A 133 -17.34 -4.44 -13.60
N HIS A 134 -16.31 -5.27 -13.73
CA HIS A 134 -16.21 -6.57 -13.05
C HIS A 134 -14.95 -6.67 -12.19
N PHE A 135 -14.98 -7.64 -11.29
CA PHE A 135 -13.81 -8.10 -10.57
C PHE A 135 -12.91 -8.90 -11.50
N GLU A 136 -11.63 -8.55 -11.58
CA GLU A 136 -10.64 -9.24 -12.41
C GLU A 136 -9.78 -10.14 -11.52
N ASP A 137 -9.73 -11.44 -11.83
CA ASP A 137 -8.87 -12.44 -11.19
C ASP A 137 -8.16 -13.24 -12.28
N ARG A 138 -6.93 -12.83 -12.61
CA ARG A 138 -6.21 -13.34 -13.80
C ARG A 138 -4.71 -13.11 -13.70
N TRP A 139 -3.97 -13.79 -14.56
CA TRP A 139 -2.58 -13.46 -14.84
C TRP A 139 -2.49 -12.35 -15.88
N VAL A 140 -1.59 -11.40 -15.66
CA VAL A 140 -1.30 -10.31 -16.59
C VAL A 140 0.19 -10.18 -16.81
N ARG A 141 0.57 -9.74 -18.01
CA ARG A 141 1.96 -9.43 -18.32
C ARG A 141 2.28 -7.99 -17.94
N CYS A 142 3.38 -7.83 -17.21
CA CYS A 142 3.87 -6.55 -16.74
C CYS A 142 5.30 -6.32 -17.24
N ALA A 143 5.62 -5.10 -17.63
CA ALA A 143 6.98 -4.66 -17.91
C ALA A 143 7.44 -3.64 -16.87
N PRO A 144 8.65 -3.77 -16.31
CA PRO A 144 9.26 -2.75 -15.48
C PRO A 144 9.45 -1.43 -16.21
N SER A 145 9.29 -0.32 -15.50
CA SER A 145 9.53 0.99 -16.10
C SER A 145 10.05 2.03 -15.12
N GLY A 146 10.72 3.07 -15.61
CA GLY A 146 11.36 4.07 -14.75
C GLY A 146 12.19 3.41 -13.67
N LEU A 147 11.96 3.77 -12.41
CA LEU A 147 12.64 3.18 -11.24
C LEU A 147 12.44 1.66 -11.08
N GLY A 148 11.38 1.09 -11.67
CA GLY A 148 11.15 -0.35 -11.65
C GLY A 148 12.22 -1.14 -12.41
N GLN A 149 12.89 -0.53 -13.41
CA GLN A 149 13.90 -1.25 -14.20
C GLN A 149 15.14 -1.59 -13.38
N GLU A 150 15.54 -0.70 -12.47
CA GLU A 150 16.65 -0.93 -11.55
C GLU A 150 16.31 -2.03 -10.53
N ARG A 151 15.03 -2.14 -10.15
CA ARG A 151 14.58 -3.08 -9.12
C ARG A 151 14.22 -4.46 -9.64
N PHE A 152 13.60 -4.53 -10.82
CA PHE A 152 13.00 -5.74 -11.38
C PHE A 152 13.65 -6.17 -12.71
N GLY A 153 14.69 -5.47 -13.18
CA GLY A 153 15.27 -5.67 -14.50
C GLY A 153 14.42 -5.08 -15.61
N THR A 154 14.71 -5.41 -16.87
CA THR A 154 14.01 -4.85 -18.04
C THR A 154 13.07 -5.84 -18.72
N ALA A 155 13.17 -7.13 -18.39
CA ALA A 155 12.37 -8.16 -19.00
C ALA A 155 10.91 -8.12 -18.48
N PRO A 156 9.90 -8.28 -19.35
CA PRO A 156 8.53 -8.51 -18.91
C PRO A 156 8.37 -9.82 -18.15
N PHE A 157 7.42 -9.86 -17.22
CA PHE A 157 7.05 -11.05 -16.47
C PHE A 157 5.58 -11.04 -16.10
N ASP A 158 5.04 -12.22 -15.79
CA ASP A 158 3.63 -12.39 -15.49
C ASP A 158 3.40 -12.27 -13.97
N LEU A 159 2.34 -11.56 -13.58
CA LEU A 159 1.91 -11.37 -12.21
C LEU A 159 0.41 -11.69 -12.06
N PRO A 160 -0.03 -12.21 -10.90
CA PRO A 160 -1.44 -12.33 -10.60
C PRO A 160 -2.03 -10.95 -10.26
N VAL A 161 -3.25 -10.68 -10.75
CA VAL A 161 -4.07 -9.54 -10.33
C VAL A 161 -5.42 -10.02 -9.84
N ARG A 162 -5.94 -9.39 -8.79
CA ARG A 162 -7.17 -9.78 -8.12
C ARG A 162 -7.89 -8.56 -7.51
N HIS A 163 -8.65 -7.81 -8.31
CA HIS A 163 -9.26 -6.54 -7.87
C HIS A 163 -10.52 -6.11 -8.65
N GLY A 164 -11.43 -5.40 -7.97
CA GLY A 164 -12.57 -4.68 -8.58
C GLY A 164 -12.34 -3.17 -8.76
N GLU A 165 -11.50 -2.57 -7.90
CA GLU A 165 -11.11 -1.16 -7.94
C GLU A 165 -9.60 -1.01 -8.19
N GLY A 166 -9.11 -1.34 -9.39
CA GLY A 166 -7.68 -1.27 -9.72
C GLY A 166 -7.28 -0.12 -10.64
N ARG A 167 -8.23 0.71 -11.07
CA ARG A 167 -7.95 1.74 -12.07
C ARG A 167 -7.45 3.03 -11.43
N LEU A 168 -6.16 3.33 -11.60
CA LEU A 168 -5.55 4.57 -11.11
C LEU A 168 -6.15 5.81 -11.80
N VAL A 169 -6.64 6.74 -11.00
CA VAL A 169 -7.15 8.05 -11.43
C VAL A 169 -6.45 9.15 -10.63
N PHE A 170 -6.16 10.27 -11.29
CA PHE A 170 -5.47 11.42 -10.69
C PHE A 170 -6.45 12.56 -10.44
N GLY A 171 -6.25 13.32 -9.37
CA GLY A 171 -7.10 14.46 -9.02
C GLY A 171 -7.03 15.62 -10.02
N SER A 172 -5.97 15.69 -10.83
CA SER A 172 -5.86 16.64 -11.93
C SER A 172 -4.93 16.14 -13.06
N PRO A 173 -5.05 16.70 -14.28
CA PRO A 173 -4.08 16.46 -15.35
C PRO A 173 -2.64 16.87 -14.97
N ALA A 174 -2.47 17.89 -14.12
CA ALA A 174 -1.17 18.35 -13.66
C ALA A 174 -0.49 17.29 -12.77
N ILE A 175 -1.22 16.73 -11.80
CA ILE A 175 -0.73 15.62 -10.95
C ILE A 175 -0.32 14.44 -11.82
N ARG A 176 -1.17 14.07 -12.80
CA ARG A 176 -0.85 12.98 -13.74
C ARG A 176 0.45 13.24 -14.49
N ALA A 177 0.59 14.44 -15.07
CA ALA A 177 1.78 14.81 -15.83
C ALA A 177 3.04 14.77 -14.97
N GLU A 178 2.96 15.28 -13.73
CA GLU A 178 4.08 15.29 -12.80
C GLU A 178 4.48 13.88 -12.35
N VAL A 179 3.51 13.01 -12.04
CA VAL A 179 3.78 11.59 -11.79
C VAL A 179 4.52 11.00 -12.99
N HIS A 180 4.03 11.16 -14.23
CA HIS A 180 4.73 10.61 -15.40
C HIS A 180 6.15 11.19 -15.58
N ALA A 181 6.34 12.48 -15.32
CA ALA A 181 7.63 13.16 -15.45
C ALA A 181 8.68 12.68 -14.43
N ARG A 182 8.26 12.36 -13.19
CA ARG A 182 9.17 11.82 -12.15
C ARG A 182 9.60 10.37 -12.39
N GLY A 183 9.02 9.68 -13.38
CA GLY A 183 9.29 8.27 -13.68
C GLY A 183 8.93 7.20 -12.62
N PRO A 184 7.98 7.38 -11.68
CA PRO A 184 7.68 6.42 -10.62
C PRO A 184 6.76 5.25 -11.07
N LEU A 185 6.71 4.94 -12.36
CA LEU A 185 5.90 3.80 -12.83
C LEU A 185 6.68 2.50 -12.64
N GLY A 186 6.72 1.94 -11.43
CA GLY A 186 7.44 0.68 -11.19
C GLY A 186 7.10 -0.43 -12.20
N LEU A 187 5.82 -0.61 -12.50
CA LEU A 187 5.33 -1.62 -13.46
C LEU A 187 4.25 -1.03 -14.38
N ARG A 188 4.17 -1.53 -15.61
CA ARG A 188 3.11 -1.23 -16.59
C ARG A 188 2.53 -2.53 -17.15
N TYR A 189 1.21 -2.59 -17.35
CA TYR A 189 0.62 -3.65 -18.17
C TYR A 189 1.13 -3.55 -19.60
N VAL A 190 1.45 -4.69 -20.20
CA VAL A 190 1.80 -4.82 -21.62
C VAL A 190 1.01 -5.96 -22.23
N ASP A 191 0.80 -5.89 -23.54
CA ASP A 191 0.17 -6.97 -24.28
C ASP A 191 1.07 -8.22 -24.26
N ALA A 192 0.43 -9.39 -24.41
CA ALA A 192 1.10 -10.69 -24.36
C ALA A 192 2.02 -10.91 -25.57
#